data_AF-A0A6A6YEK8-F1
#
_entry.id   AF-A0A6A6YEK8-F1
#
_cell.length_a   1.000
_cell.length_b   1.000
_cell.length_c   1.000
_cell.angle_alpha   90.00
_cell.angle_beta   90.00
_cell.angle_gamma   90.00
#
_symmetry.space_group_name_H-M   'P 1'
#
loop_
_entity.id
_entity.type
_entity.pdbx_description
1 polymer ?
#
loop_
_entity_poly.entity_id
_entity_poly.type
_entity_poly.pdbx_seq_one_letter_code
_entity_poly.pdbx_strand_id
1 'polypeptide(L)'
;MSFGFSVGDIITVGNLIADIINSLREAGGSKSEYQEVIRELETLDGVLKHIDQLKPSRSPSGSLDSIKYAALSCRQPLEQFLGKIRKYENGLGVWEKRRGLGLAKDKLQWALGHKKEIGKLQSYLYIHIGTINMLLAEHGLERMDIISENIEADSLHVRERLDGTRSIMQYIKDSVTAQAAVIRTTHVMLAKMFQMVSGELTTSLATLGDTVAKMCVTTQQIHGVVLDIRDSLGAVDTRWTFFQAPLAIEDALGFKFPFLSEYDYGYLEVILKHRFLEGPGSLAVKDGNYEVFATRNSAQIISEDVRLRPGTALTMAILVAGPIFDEECPMPHCHSSRTSLIPDGGRIWSVERVLPCS
;
A
#
# COMPACT_ATOMS: atom_id res chain seq x y z
N MET A 1 -25.55 -12.83 65.27
CA MET A 1 -25.66 -14.12 66.01
C MET A 1 -26.51 -15.03 65.14
N SER A 2 -25.98 -16.13 64.59
CA SER A 2 -26.83 -17.06 63.85
C SER A 2 -27.57 -17.92 64.86
N PHE A 3 -28.86 -17.66 65.06
CA PHE A 3 -29.67 -18.61 65.78
C PHE A 3 -29.80 -19.88 64.92
N GLY A 4 -29.48 -21.04 65.50
CA GLY A 4 -29.43 -22.33 64.79
C GLY A 4 -30.82 -22.88 64.46
N PHE A 5 -31.53 -22.22 63.55
CA PHE A 5 -32.83 -22.67 63.05
C PHE A 5 -32.69 -23.20 61.62
N SER A 6 -33.36 -24.31 61.35
CA SER A 6 -33.37 -24.97 60.03
C SER A 6 -34.65 -24.62 59.27
N VAL A 7 -34.59 -24.65 57.93
CA VAL A 7 -35.77 -24.59 57.03
C VAL A 7 -36.83 -25.63 57.46
N GLY A 8 -36.41 -26.76 58.03
CA GLY A 8 -37.31 -27.78 58.56
C GLY A 8 -38.19 -27.32 59.73
N ASP A 9 -37.81 -26.28 60.46
CA ASP A 9 -38.55 -25.81 61.64
C ASP A 9 -39.84 -25.06 61.25
N ILE A 10 -39.83 -24.28 60.16
CA ILE A 10 -41.02 -23.57 59.66
C ILE A 10 -42.04 -24.58 59.10
N ILE A 11 -41.57 -25.57 58.36
CA ILE A 11 -42.41 -26.67 57.84
C ILE A 11 -43.05 -27.44 59.01
N THR A 12 -42.30 -27.66 60.10
CA THR A 12 -42.83 -28.31 61.31
C THR A 12 -43.98 -27.50 61.93
N VAL A 13 -43.87 -26.16 61.96
CA VAL A 13 -44.98 -25.29 62.41
C VAL A 13 -46.17 -25.35 61.45
N GLY A 14 -45.95 -25.40 60.14
CA GLY A 14 -47.02 -25.57 59.15
C GLY A 14 -47.79 -26.89 59.33
N ASN A 15 -47.08 -28.00 59.56
CA ASN A 15 -47.70 -29.30 59.85
C ASN A 15 -48.53 -29.27 61.15
N LEU A 16 -48.02 -28.59 62.17
CA LEU A 16 -48.72 -28.41 63.43
C LEU A 16 -50.02 -27.59 63.27
N ILE A 17 -50.00 -26.57 62.42
CA ILE A 17 -51.19 -25.81 62.05
C ILE A 17 -52.21 -26.71 61.34
N ALA A 18 -51.77 -27.51 60.37
CA ALA A 18 -52.64 -28.45 59.65
C ALA A 18 -53.29 -29.47 60.58
N ASP A 19 -52.54 -30.04 61.53
CA ASP A 19 -53.05 -30.95 62.56
C ASP A 19 -54.15 -30.30 63.41
N ILE A 20 -53.95 -29.05 63.85
CA ILE A 20 -54.94 -28.31 64.64
C ILE A 20 -56.20 -28.03 63.82
N ILE A 21 -56.06 -27.60 62.56
CA ILE A 21 -57.18 -27.35 61.67
C ILE A 21 -58.02 -28.63 61.50
N ASN A 22 -57.38 -29.78 61.28
CA ASN A 22 -58.07 -31.06 61.12
C ASN A 22 -58.82 -31.46 62.39
N SER A 23 -58.16 -31.42 63.56
CA SER A 23 -58.82 -31.71 64.85
C SER A 23 -60.01 -30.78 65.14
N LEU A 24 -59.91 -29.48 64.81
CA LEU A 24 -61.03 -28.55 64.99
C LEU A 24 -62.20 -28.83 64.03
N ARG A 25 -61.90 -29.26 62.79
CA ARG A 25 -62.92 -29.65 61.80
C ARG A 25 -63.67 -30.92 62.26
N GLU A 26 -62.95 -31.91 62.77
CA GLU A 26 -63.51 -33.18 63.28
C GLU A 26 -64.33 -32.99 64.58
N ALA A 27 -63.87 -32.15 65.50
CA ALA A 27 -64.50 -31.98 66.82
C ALA A 27 -65.83 -31.19 66.80
N GLY A 28 -66.17 -30.51 65.71
CA GLY A 28 -67.41 -29.74 65.60
C GLY A 28 -67.35 -28.59 64.61
N GLY A 29 -66.77 -28.83 63.44
CA GLY A 29 -66.37 -27.81 62.46
C GLY A 29 -67.42 -26.81 61.99
N SER A 30 -68.71 -26.95 62.30
CA SER A 30 -69.76 -25.97 61.94
C SER A 30 -69.92 -24.81 62.94
N LYS A 31 -69.21 -24.81 64.08
CA LYS A 31 -69.29 -23.71 65.06
C LYS A 31 -68.52 -22.48 64.58
N SER A 32 -69.14 -21.31 64.74
CA SER A 32 -68.58 -20.01 64.33
C SER A 32 -67.18 -19.74 64.91
N GLU A 33 -66.97 -20.07 66.17
CA GLU A 33 -65.70 -19.85 66.88
C GLU A 33 -64.57 -20.74 66.35
N TYR A 34 -64.89 -21.91 65.77
CA TYR A 34 -63.89 -22.78 65.16
C TYR A 34 -63.53 -22.28 63.77
N GLN A 35 -64.53 -21.81 63.03
CA GLN A 35 -64.32 -21.24 61.71
C GLN A 35 -63.44 -19.99 61.75
N GLU A 36 -63.56 -19.16 62.77
CA GLU A 36 -62.71 -17.97 62.95
C GLU A 36 -61.25 -18.35 63.20
N VAL A 37 -60.99 -19.25 64.17
CA VAL A 37 -59.63 -19.73 64.47
C VAL A 37 -59.02 -20.50 63.29
N ILE A 38 -59.81 -21.30 62.57
CA ILE A 38 -59.37 -22.01 61.37
C ILE A 38 -58.88 -21.01 60.32
N ARG A 39 -59.61 -19.92 60.06
CA ARG A 39 -59.19 -18.88 59.11
C ARG A 39 -57.91 -18.18 59.53
N GLU A 40 -57.75 -17.88 60.81
CA GLU A 40 -56.53 -17.27 61.34
C GLU A 40 -55.32 -18.22 61.20
N LEU A 41 -55.52 -19.51 61.45
CA LEU A 41 -54.51 -20.55 61.28
C LEU A 41 -54.14 -20.75 59.80
N GLU A 42 -55.11 -20.78 58.90
CA GLU A 42 -54.88 -20.82 57.44
C GLU A 42 -54.09 -19.58 56.97
N THR A 43 -54.41 -18.40 57.53
CA THR A 43 -53.66 -17.16 57.26
C THR A 43 -52.22 -17.26 57.72
N LEU A 44 -51.99 -17.77 58.94
CA LEU A 44 -50.64 -17.98 59.47
C LEU A 44 -49.85 -18.98 58.62
N ASP A 45 -50.43 -20.11 58.22
CA ASP A 45 -49.78 -21.09 57.33
C ASP A 45 -49.37 -20.44 56.00
N GLY A 46 -50.24 -19.62 55.43
CA GLY A 46 -49.94 -18.80 54.25
C GLY A 46 -48.72 -17.90 54.47
N VAL A 47 -48.68 -17.14 55.57
CA VAL A 47 -47.56 -16.24 55.89
C VAL A 47 -46.26 -17.02 56.09
N LEU A 48 -46.28 -18.15 56.80
CA LEU A 48 -45.10 -18.99 57.04
C LEU A 48 -44.50 -19.52 55.73
N LYS A 49 -45.33 -19.93 54.77
CA LYS A 49 -44.88 -20.36 53.43
C LYS A 49 -44.20 -19.23 52.67
N HIS A 50 -44.69 -17.99 52.78
CA HIS A 50 -44.05 -16.84 52.14
C HIS A 50 -42.70 -16.50 52.80
N ILE A 51 -42.61 -16.59 54.13
CA ILE A 51 -41.36 -16.37 54.87
C ILE A 51 -40.29 -17.40 54.49
N ASP A 52 -40.69 -18.65 54.27
CA ASP A 52 -39.77 -19.72 53.86
C ASP A 52 -39.12 -19.45 52.50
N GLN A 53 -39.85 -18.80 51.60
CA GLN A 53 -39.37 -18.43 50.27
C GLN A 53 -38.44 -17.20 50.27
N LEU A 54 -38.35 -16.47 51.39
CA LEU A 54 -37.46 -15.32 51.50
C LEU A 54 -35.99 -15.78 51.49
N LYS A 55 -35.31 -15.43 50.40
CA LYS A 55 -33.89 -15.76 50.22
C LYS A 55 -33.00 -14.86 51.09
N PRO A 56 -31.95 -15.43 51.71
CA PRO A 56 -30.90 -14.62 52.32
C PRO A 56 -30.33 -13.65 51.30
N SER A 57 -30.17 -12.39 51.71
CA SER A 57 -29.52 -11.39 50.88
C SER A 57 -28.00 -11.61 50.87
N ARG A 58 -27.30 -10.97 49.93
CA ARG A 58 -25.82 -11.02 49.85
C ARG A 58 -25.16 -10.37 51.06
N SER A 59 -25.87 -9.50 51.78
CA SER A 59 -25.50 -8.97 53.09
C SER A 59 -26.32 -9.65 54.21
N PRO A 60 -25.68 -9.96 55.36
CA PRO A 60 -26.38 -10.52 56.51
C PRO A 60 -27.33 -9.47 57.11
N SER A 61 -28.61 -9.53 56.75
CA SER A 61 -29.65 -8.68 57.35
C SER A 61 -30.19 -9.35 58.62
N GLY A 62 -29.99 -8.72 59.79
CA GLY A 62 -30.55 -9.21 61.06
C GLY A 62 -32.08 -9.25 61.09
N SER A 63 -32.74 -8.50 60.20
CA SER A 63 -34.20 -8.47 60.03
C SER A 63 -34.77 -9.81 59.55
N LEU A 64 -34.14 -10.48 58.56
CA LEU A 64 -34.61 -11.78 58.06
C LEU A 64 -34.55 -12.87 59.13
N ASP A 65 -33.47 -12.90 59.91
CA ASP A 65 -33.34 -13.84 61.04
C ASP A 65 -34.38 -13.56 62.13
N SER A 66 -34.68 -12.28 62.37
CA SER A 66 -35.72 -11.85 63.32
C SER A 66 -37.13 -12.24 62.83
N ILE A 67 -37.42 -12.11 61.53
CA ILE A 67 -38.69 -12.57 60.91
C ILE A 67 -38.85 -14.08 61.12
N LYS A 68 -37.81 -14.85 60.81
CA LYS A 68 -37.82 -16.32 60.98
C LYS A 68 -38.00 -16.71 62.44
N TYR A 69 -37.33 -16.01 63.36
CA TYR A 69 -37.51 -16.23 64.80
C TYR A 69 -38.94 -15.94 65.28
N ALA A 70 -39.53 -14.82 64.84
CA ALA A 70 -40.91 -14.46 65.19
C ALA A 70 -41.92 -15.49 64.67
N ALA A 71 -41.70 -16.01 63.45
CA ALA A 71 -42.47 -17.08 62.85
C ALA A 71 -42.38 -18.41 63.64
N LEU A 72 -41.17 -18.80 64.06
CA LEU A 72 -40.95 -20.03 64.83
C LEU A 72 -41.51 -19.94 66.26
N SER A 73 -41.63 -18.73 66.80
CA SER A 73 -42.23 -18.50 68.13
C SER A 73 -43.72 -18.87 68.19
N CYS A 74 -44.39 -19.06 67.06
CA CYS A 74 -45.76 -19.61 67.00
C CYS A 74 -45.85 -21.07 67.44
N ARG A 75 -44.74 -21.83 67.36
CA ARG A 75 -44.72 -23.27 67.63
C ARG A 75 -45.25 -23.65 69.01
N GLN A 76 -44.71 -23.01 70.05
CA GLN A 76 -45.00 -23.41 71.43
C GLN A 76 -46.50 -23.29 71.77
N PRO A 77 -47.20 -22.18 71.46
CA PRO A 77 -48.64 -22.11 71.76
C PRO A 77 -49.49 -23.01 70.89
N LEU A 78 -49.09 -23.26 69.64
CA LEU A 78 -49.75 -24.23 68.77
C LEU A 78 -49.63 -25.66 69.35
N GLU A 79 -48.44 -26.06 69.84
CA GLU A 79 -48.22 -27.36 70.47
C GLU A 79 -49.04 -27.50 71.76
N GLN A 80 -49.06 -26.45 72.59
CA GLN A 80 -49.86 -26.40 73.81
C GLN A 80 -51.36 -26.52 73.52
N PHE A 81 -51.84 -25.85 72.46
CA PHE A 81 -53.23 -25.89 72.06
C PHE A 81 -53.61 -27.26 71.49
N LEU A 82 -52.79 -27.81 70.59
CA LEU A 82 -52.99 -29.15 70.03
C LEU A 82 -53.01 -30.23 71.13
N GLY A 83 -52.09 -30.14 72.10
CA GLY A 83 -52.05 -31.04 73.25
C GLY A 83 -53.31 -30.96 74.11
N LYS A 84 -53.95 -29.79 74.22
CA LYS A 84 -55.23 -29.63 74.92
C LYS A 84 -56.40 -30.19 74.12
N ILE A 85 -56.41 -30.07 72.80
CA ILE A 85 -57.44 -30.65 71.93
C ILE A 85 -57.34 -32.19 71.90
N ARG A 86 -56.15 -32.76 71.70
CA ARG A 86 -55.95 -34.23 71.64
C ARG A 86 -56.28 -34.95 72.95
N LYS A 87 -55.97 -34.34 74.11
CA LYS A 87 -56.39 -34.87 75.42
C LYS A 87 -57.90 -35.03 75.54
N TYR A 88 -58.66 -34.22 74.81
CA TYR A 88 -60.12 -34.26 74.79
C TYR A 88 -60.66 -35.31 73.80
N GLU A 89 -60.08 -35.44 72.60
CA GLU A 89 -60.41 -36.53 71.65
C GLU A 89 -60.27 -37.93 72.29
N ASN A 90 -59.18 -38.15 73.04
CA ASN A 90 -58.97 -39.40 73.77
C ASN A 90 -60.01 -39.62 74.91
N GLY A 91 -60.53 -38.54 75.50
CA GLY A 91 -61.60 -38.60 76.50
C GLY A 91 -62.98 -38.86 75.88
N LEU A 92 -63.22 -38.35 74.67
CA LEU A 92 -64.45 -38.53 73.89
C LEU A 92 -64.66 -39.98 73.45
N GLY A 93 -63.61 -40.69 73.04
CA GLY A 93 -63.69 -42.11 72.69
C GLY A 93 -64.11 -43.02 73.86
N VAL A 94 -63.96 -42.54 75.10
CA VAL A 94 -64.44 -43.19 76.33
C VAL A 94 -65.89 -42.77 76.67
N TRP A 95 -66.35 -41.65 76.12
CA TRP A 95 -67.63 -41.02 76.46
C TRP A 95 -68.84 -41.68 75.79
N GLU A 96 -68.67 -42.26 74.60
CA GLU A 96 -69.73 -43.05 73.93
C GLU A 96 -70.28 -44.20 74.80
N LYS A 97 -69.52 -44.65 75.81
CA LYS A 97 -69.92 -45.73 76.72
C LYS A 97 -70.57 -45.27 78.04
N ARG A 98 -70.64 -43.97 78.36
CA ARG A 98 -71.25 -43.48 79.62
C ARG A 98 -72.55 -42.71 79.36
N ARG A 99 -73.67 -43.09 79.99
CA ARG A 99 -74.91 -42.27 80.05
C ARG A 99 -75.05 -41.63 81.43
N GLY A 100 -75.26 -40.32 81.50
CA GLY A 100 -75.64 -39.63 82.75
C GLY A 100 -75.29 -38.14 82.81
N LEU A 101 -75.87 -37.43 83.79
CA LEU A 101 -75.77 -35.98 84.05
C LEU A 101 -74.32 -35.41 84.05
N GLY A 102 -73.31 -36.24 84.31
CA GLY A 102 -71.89 -35.88 84.18
C GLY A 102 -71.48 -35.48 82.74
N LEU A 103 -72.13 -36.05 81.72
CA LEU A 103 -71.93 -35.67 80.31
C LEU A 103 -72.21 -34.17 80.09
N ALA A 104 -73.25 -33.63 80.72
CA ALA A 104 -73.68 -32.25 80.51
C ALA A 104 -72.77 -31.23 81.20
N LYS A 105 -72.29 -31.54 82.42
CA LYS A 105 -71.35 -30.70 83.16
C LYS A 105 -69.99 -30.65 82.48
N ASP A 106 -69.47 -31.80 82.05
CA ASP A 106 -68.19 -31.88 81.37
C ASP A 106 -68.26 -31.23 79.97
N LYS A 107 -69.41 -31.34 79.27
CA LYS A 107 -69.66 -30.62 77.99
C LYS A 107 -69.75 -29.11 78.16
N LEU A 108 -70.36 -28.62 79.24
CA LEU A 108 -70.47 -27.18 79.54
C LEU A 108 -69.12 -26.60 80.03
N GLN A 109 -68.43 -27.31 80.90
CA GLN A 109 -67.07 -26.98 81.35
C GLN A 109 -66.09 -26.99 80.17
N TRP A 110 -66.27 -27.89 79.21
CA TRP A 110 -65.56 -27.89 77.95
C TRP A 110 -65.94 -26.72 77.04
N ALA A 111 -67.22 -26.42 76.83
CA ALA A 111 -67.64 -25.27 76.01
C ALA A 111 -67.10 -23.93 76.55
N LEU A 112 -67.07 -23.77 77.89
CA LEU A 112 -66.53 -22.59 78.56
C LEU A 112 -64.99 -22.57 78.59
N GLY A 113 -64.34 -23.71 78.88
CA GLY A 113 -62.89 -23.83 78.90
C GLY A 113 -62.26 -23.68 77.51
N HIS A 114 -62.92 -24.20 76.48
CA HIS A 114 -62.45 -24.17 75.11
C HIS A 114 -62.55 -22.77 74.50
N LYS A 115 -63.61 -22.00 74.80
CA LYS A 115 -63.70 -20.58 74.40
C LYS A 115 -62.55 -19.74 74.98
N LYS A 116 -62.14 -20.02 76.21
CA LYS A 116 -60.99 -19.36 76.85
C LYS A 116 -59.65 -19.73 76.19
N GLU A 117 -59.46 -20.99 75.83
CA GLU A 117 -58.24 -21.46 75.15
C GLU A 117 -58.13 -20.96 73.71
N ILE A 118 -59.27 -20.92 72.99
CA ILE A 118 -59.37 -20.26 71.68
C ILE A 118 -58.97 -18.79 71.79
N GLY A 119 -59.59 -18.03 72.69
CA GLY A 119 -59.27 -16.60 72.83
C GLY A 119 -57.81 -16.35 73.22
N LYS A 120 -57.19 -17.25 73.99
CA LYS A 120 -55.77 -17.19 74.32
C LYS A 120 -54.89 -17.45 73.09
N LEU A 121 -55.22 -18.45 72.28
CA LEU A 121 -54.50 -18.73 71.04
C LEU A 121 -54.62 -17.55 70.07
N GLN A 122 -55.83 -17.06 69.82
CA GLN A 122 -56.07 -15.91 68.94
C GLN A 122 -55.26 -14.69 69.39
N SER A 123 -55.31 -14.34 70.68
CA SER A 123 -54.52 -13.21 71.21
C SER A 123 -53.02 -13.36 70.94
N TYR A 124 -52.49 -14.59 71.06
CA TYR A 124 -51.10 -14.87 70.74
C TYR A 124 -50.83 -14.75 69.24
N LEU A 125 -51.69 -15.32 68.40
CA LEU A 125 -51.58 -15.25 66.95
C LEU A 125 -51.59 -13.79 66.45
N TYR A 126 -52.47 -12.95 66.96
CA TYR A 126 -52.54 -11.53 66.60
C TYR A 126 -51.24 -10.79 66.92
N ILE A 127 -50.65 -11.02 68.09
CA ILE A 127 -49.37 -10.40 68.47
C ILE A 127 -48.26 -10.85 67.50
N HIS A 128 -48.13 -12.15 67.27
CA HIS A 128 -47.06 -12.68 66.42
C HIS A 128 -47.20 -12.31 64.95
N ILE A 129 -48.42 -12.33 64.40
CA ILE A 129 -48.70 -11.87 63.03
C ILE A 129 -48.39 -10.37 62.92
N GLY A 130 -48.76 -9.56 63.92
CA GLY A 130 -48.42 -8.14 63.98
C GLY A 130 -46.91 -7.90 63.98
N THR A 131 -46.16 -8.65 64.80
CA THR A 131 -44.69 -8.60 64.83
C THR A 131 -44.07 -9.01 63.50
N ILE A 132 -44.54 -10.11 62.89
CA ILE A 132 -44.07 -10.57 61.58
C ILE A 132 -44.28 -9.49 60.51
N ASN A 133 -45.46 -8.87 60.46
CA ASN A 133 -45.76 -7.80 59.50
C ASN A 133 -44.85 -6.57 59.67
N MET A 134 -44.59 -6.17 60.92
CA MET A 134 -43.68 -5.06 61.22
C MET A 134 -42.25 -5.36 60.76
N LEU A 135 -41.75 -6.56 61.07
CA LEU A 135 -40.41 -6.98 60.65
C LEU A 135 -40.29 -7.14 59.13
N LEU A 136 -41.36 -7.59 58.44
CA LEU A 136 -41.40 -7.64 56.97
C LEU A 136 -41.36 -6.24 56.35
N ALA A 137 -42.07 -5.27 56.94
CA ALA A 137 -42.02 -3.89 56.49
C ALA A 137 -40.63 -3.27 56.69
N GLU A 138 -40.02 -3.49 57.85
CA GLU A 138 -38.63 -3.09 58.15
C GLU A 138 -37.64 -3.72 57.15
N HIS A 139 -37.73 -5.03 56.92
CA HIS A 139 -36.90 -5.72 55.93
C HIS A 139 -37.08 -5.15 54.52
N GLY A 140 -38.31 -4.79 54.14
CA GLY A 140 -38.60 -4.14 52.87
C GLY A 140 -37.94 -2.77 52.74
N LEU A 141 -37.97 -1.96 53.80
CA LEU A 141 -37.33 -0.65 53.85
C LEU A 141 -35.81 -0.75 53.78
N GLU A 142 -35.18 -1.63 54.57
CA GLU A 142 -33.73 -1.89 54.52
C GLU A 142 -33.28 -2.28 53.11
N ARG A 143 -34.06 -3.14 52.43
CA ARG A 143 -33.75 -3.58 51.07
C ARG A 143 -33.89 -2.45 50.06
N MET A 144 -34.88 -1.58 50.22
CA MET A 144 -35.07 -0.43 49.34
C MET A 144 -33.96 0.59 49.49
N ASP A 145 -33.49 0.82 50.71
CA ASP A 145 -32.36 1.72 51.02
C ASP A 145 -31.07 1.26 50.34
N ILE A 146 -30.70 -0.02 50.52
CA ILE A 146 -29.53 -0.62 49.85
C ILE A 146 -29.65 -0.54 48.31
N ILE A 147 -30.85 -0.79 47.77
CA ILE A 147 -31.06 -0.68 46.33
C ILE A 147 -30.90 0.78 45.88
N SER A 148 -31.41 1.74 46.65
CA SER A 148 -31.28 3.17 46.36
C SER A 148 -29.82 3.61 46.34
N GLU A 149 -29.02 3.23 47.35
CA GLU A 149 -27.58 3.53 47.40
C GLU A 149 -26.84 2.96 46.19
N ASN A 150 -27.13 1.72 45.80
CA ASN A 150 -26.53 1.11 44.62
C ASN A 150 -26.93 1.83 43.32
N ILE A 151 -28.20 2.23 43.19
CA ILE A 151 -28.69 2.99 42.04
C ILE A 151 -27.99 4.35 41.96
N GLU A 152 -27.80 5.04 43.09
CA GLU A 152 -27.09 6.31 43.14
C GLU A 152 -25.62 6.15 42.76
N ALA A 153 -24.94 5.13 43.29
CA ALA A 153 -23.55 4.82 42.93
C ALA A 153 -23.40 4.50 41.44
N ASP A 154 -24.28 3.65 40.89
CA ASP A 154 -24.29 3.31 39.47
C ASP A 154 -24.58 4.55 38.60
N SER A 155 -25.53 5.40 39.02
CA SER A 155 -25.88 6.65 38.32
C SER A 155 -24.70 7.63 38.29
N LEU A 156 -23.97 7.78 39.41
CA LEU A 156 -22.76 8.60 39.49
C LEU A 156 -21.67 8.06 38.56
N HIS A 157 -21.45 6.74 38.57
CA HIS A 157 -20.46 6.12 37.70
C HIS A 157 -20.83 6.26 36.21
N VAL A 158 -22.11 6.12 35.83
CA VAL A 158 -22.59 6.37 34.47
C VAL A 158 -22.36 7.83 34.07
N ARG A 159 -22.64 8.78 34.97
CA ARG A 159 -22.41 10.21 34.73
C ARG A 159 -20.93 10.52 34.51
N GLU A 160 -20.05 10.00 35.35
CA GLU A 160 -18.59 10.17 35.21
C GLU A 160 -18.10 9.65 33.86
N ARG A 161 -18.57 8.46 33.44
CA ARG A 161 -18.23 7.88 32.14
C ARG A 161 -18.75 8.72 30.97
N LEU A 162 -19.95 9.28 31.11
CA LEU A 162 -20.52 10.17 30.10
C LEU A 162 -19.71 11.47 29.98
N ASP A 163 -19.32 12.08 31.11
CA ASP A 163 -18.52 13.29 31.13
C ASP A 163 -17.11 13.05 30.56
N GLY A 164 -16.47 11.92 30.89
CA GLY A 164 -15.22 11.51 30.28
C GLY A 164 -15.34 11.33 28.77
N THR A 165 -16.40 10.68 28.29
CA THR A 165 -16.67 10.52 26.85
C THR A 165 -16.91 11.86 26.16
N ARG A 166 -17.65 12.77 26.80
CA ARG A 166 -17.90 14.11 26.29
C ARG A 166 -16.61 14.92 26.16
N SER A 167 -15.72 14.82 27.15
CA SER A 167 -14.40 15.47 27.13
C SER A 167 -13.55 14.97 25.95
N ILE A 168 -13.45 13.65 25.76
CA ILE A 168 -12.73 13.05 24.63
C ILE A 168 -13.33 13.51 23.29
N MET A 169 -14.65 13.52 23.17
CA MET A 169 -15.33 13.95 21.95
C MET A 169 -15.06 15.42 21.64
N GLN A 170 -15.03 16.28 22.66
CA GLN A 170 -14.68 17.69 22.50
C GLN A 170 -13.24 17.86 22.02
N TYR A 171 -12.30 17.12 22.61
CA TYR A 171 -10.91 17.10 22.14
C TYR A 171 -10.78 16.66 20.68
N ILE A 172 -11.47 15.58 20.30
CA ILE A 172 -11.48 15.10 18.90
C ILE A 172 -12.04 16.17 17.98
N LYS A 173 -13.15 16.81 18.36
CA LYS A 173 -13.76 17.90 17.58
C LYS A 173 -12.76 19.04 17.35
N ASP A 174 -12.07 19.49 18.39
CA ASP A 174 -11.12 20.60 18.31
C ASP A 174 -9.86 20.21 17.50
N SER A 175 -9.42 18.96 17.59
CA SER A 175 -8.34 18.44 16.73
C SER A 175 -8.76 18.37 15.26
N VAL A 176 -9.97 17.90 14.97
CA VAL A 176 -10.48 17.79 13.59
C VAL A 176 -10.63 19.17 12.95
N THR A 177 -11.12 20.18 13.69
CA THR A 177 -11.21 21.56 13.16
C THR A 177 -9.83 22.16 12.89
N ALA A 178 -8.86 21.93 13.78
CA ALA A 178 -7.48 22.35 13.56
C ALA A 178 -6.86 21.68 12.32
N GLN A 179 -7.04 20.37 12.16
CA GLN A 179 -6.57 19.62 10.98
C GLN A 179 -7.22 20.12 9.69
N ALA A 180 -8.53 20.39 9.70
CA ALA A 180 -9.23 20.94 8.54
C ALA A 180 -8.65 22.30 8.09
N ALA A 181 -8.27 23.17 9.04
CA ALA A 181 -7.62 24.44 8.75
C ALA A 181 -6.23 24.25 8.11
N VAL A 182 -5.44 23.30 8.61
CA VAL A 182 -4.14 22.95 8.03
C VAL A 182 -4.29 22.42 6.60
N ILE A 183 -5.20 21.46 6.39
CA ILE A 183 -5.48 20.89 5.05
C ILE A 183 -5.93 21.97 4.07
N ARG A 184 -6.78 22.90 4.50
CA ARG A 184 -7.20 24.03 3.66
C ARG A 184 -6.00 24.90 3.26
N THR A 185 -5.11 25.20 4.21
CA THR A 185 -3.91 26.01 3.97
C THR A 185 -2.95 25.31 3.02
N THR A 186 -2.68 24.02 3.23
CA THR A 186 -1.80 23.24 2.35
C THR A 186 -2.38 23.12 0.95
N HIS A 187 -3.71 22.93 0.82
CA HIS A 187 -4.38 22.89 -0.48
C HIS A 187 -4.23 24.20 -1.25
N VAL A 188 -4.43 25.35 -0.60
CA VAL A 188 -4.22 26.67 -1.22
C VAL A 188 -2.76 26.87 -1.63
N MET A 189 -1.80 26.44 -0.79
CA MET A 189 -0.37 26.54 -1.10
C MET A 189 0.01 25.68 -2.30
N LEU A 190 -0.45 24.43 -2.36
CA LEU A 190 -0.22 23.54 -3.49
C LEU A 190 -0.84 24.09 -4.78
N ALA A 191 -2.06 24.63 -4.71
CA ALA A 191 -2.69 25.27 -5.87
C ALA A 191 -1.85 26.46 -6.39
N LYS A 192 -1.31 27.29 -5.48
CA LYS A 192 -0.41 28.40 -5.86
C LYS A 192 0.89 27.90 -6.47
N MET A 193 1.52 26.88 -5.90
CA MET A 193 2.74 26.28 -6.46
C MET A 193 2.49 25.69 -7.84
N PHE A 194 1.38 24.97 -8.02
CA PHE A 194 0.98 24.43 -9.31
C PHE A 194 0.84 25.54 -10.36
N GLN A 195 0.12 26.62 -10.02
CA GLN A 195 -0.05 27.76 -10.93
C GLN A 195 1.28 28.45 -11.28
N MET A 196 2.19 28.58 -10.32
CA MET A 196 3.52 29.14 -10.55
C MET A 196 4.33 28.28 -11.52
N VAL A 197 4.42 26.97 -11.28
CA VAL A 197 5.16 26.03 -12.14
C VAL A 197 4.54 25.95 -13.53
N SER A 198 3.21 25.85 -13.63
CA SER A 198 2.53 25.82 -14.93
C SER A 198 2.71 27.13 -15.69
N GLY A 199 2.69 28.27 -14.99
CA GLY A 199 2.93 29.59 -15.57
C GLY A 199 4.35 29.70 -16.13
N GLU A 200 5.36 29.37 -15.34
CA GLU A 200 6.76 29.36 -15.76
C GLU A 200 6.99 28.45 -16.98
N LEU A 201 6.45 27.22 -16.95
CA LEU A 201 6.57 26.30 -18.07
C LEU A 201 5.92 26.86 -19.36
N THR A 202 4.74 27.46 -19.23
CA THR A 202 4.02 28.05 -20.37
C THR A 202 4.81 29.21 -20.96
N THR A 203 5.37 30.09 -20.11
CA THR A 203 6.21 31.21 -20.57
C THR A 203 7.49 30.71 -21.24
N SER A 204 8.16 29.71 -20.66
CA SER A 204 9.37 29.11 -21.25
C SER A 204 9.08 28.52 -22.63
N LEU A 205 8.00 27.76 -22.77
CA LEU A 205 7.61 27.18 -24.06
C LEU A 205 7.28 28.25 -25.11
N ALA A 206 6.60 29.33 -24.71
CA ALA A 206 6.32 30.46 -25.59
C ALA A 206 7.63 31.14 -26.07
N THR A 207 8.58 31.39 -25.15
CA THR A 207 9.87 32.00 -25.51
C THR A 207 10.70 31.11 -26.44
N LEU A 208 10.66 29.78 -26.24
CA LEU A 208 11.31 28.83 -27.12
C LEU A 208 10.67 28.86 -28.52
N GLY A 209 9.33 28.88 -28.58
CA GLY A 209 8.59 29.01 -29.84
C GLY A 209 8.99 30.25 -30.63
N ASP A 210 9.05 31.42 -29.97
CA ASP A 210 9.49 32.68 -30.58
C ASP A 210 10.93 32.60 -31.09
N THR A 211 11.81 31.94 -30.33
CA THR A 211 13.22 31.78 -30.70
C THR A 211 13.36 30.88 -31.92
N VAL A 212 12.64 29.76 -31.96
CA VAL A 212 12.62 28.84 -33.11
C VAL A 212 12.03 29.52 -34.34
N ALA A 213 10.95 30.30 -34.20
CA ALA A 213 10.37 31.07 -35.29
C ALA A 213 11.38 32.06 -35.88
N LYS A 214 12.08 32.82 -35.04
CA LYS A 214 13.15 33.73 -35.47
C LYS A 214 14.29 32.98 -36.16
N MET A 215 14.70 31.82 -35.66
CA MET A 215 15.73 31.01 -36.27
C MET A 215 15.32 30.51 -37.65
N CYS A 216 14.06 30.09 -37.83
CA CYS A 216 13.53 29.67 -39.12
C CYS A 216 13.54 30.82 -40.13
N VAL A 217 13.06 32.01 -39.73
CA VAL A 217 13.06 33.22 -40.57
C VAL A 217 14.48 33.61 -40.97
N THR A 218 15.41 33.67 -40.02
CA THR A 218 16.81 34.02 -40.31
C THR A 218 17.49 32.97 -41.20
N THR A 219 17.22 31.68 -40.99
CA THR A 219 17.73 30.60 -41.87
C THR A 219 17.19 30.75 -43.29
N GLN A 220 15.89 31.07 -43.44
CA GLN A 220 15.28 31.34 -44.76
C GLN A 220 15.90 32.57 -45.43
N GLN A 221 16.16 33.64 -44.67
CA GLN A 221 16.82 34.84 -45.18
C GLN A 221 18.26 34.54 -45.64
N ILE A 222 19.05 33.84 -44.83
CA ILE A 222 20.41 33.43 -45.19
C ILE A 222 20.39 32.57 -46.45
N HIS A 223 19.48 31.60 -46.53
CA HIS A 223 19.32 30.76 -47.71
C HIS A 223 18.98 31.58 -48.96
N GLY A 224 18.09 32.57 -48.83
CA GLY A 224 17.77 33.52 -49.90
C GLY A 224 19.01 34.26 -50.40
N VAL A 225 19.79 34.84 -49.49
CA VAL A 225 21.04 35.54 -49.84
C VAL A 225 22.05 34.62 -50.53
N VAL A 226 22.19 33.37 -50.06
CA VAL A 226 23.09 32.38 -50.68
C VAL A 226 22.65 32.04 -52.10
N LEU A 227 21.34 31.90 -52.35
CA LEU A 227 20.81 31.71 -53.70
C LEU A 227 21.05 32.93 -54.58
N ASP A 228 20.82 34.14 -54.07
CA ASP A 228 21.07 35.39 -54.82
C ASP A 228 22.55 35.51 -55.21
N ILE A 229 23.48 35.15 -54.32
CA ILE A 229 24.93 35.11 -54.61
C ILE A 229 25.20 34.08 -55.71
N ARG A 230 24.64 32.87 -55.61
CA ARG A 230 24.82 31.81 -56.61
C ARG A 230 24.32 32.25 -57.99
N ASP A 231 23.17 32.89 -58.06
CA ASP A 231 22.56 33.31 -59.33
C ASP A 231 23.25 34.54 -59.91
N SER A 232 23.82 35.41 -59.06
CA SER A 232 24.65 36.55 -59.47
C SER A 232 26.04 36.15 -59.96
N LEU A 233 26.55 34.99 -59.51
CA LEU A 233 27.75 34.36 -60.05
C LEU A 233 27.38 33.65 -61.37
N GLY A 234 27.30 34.41 -62.46
CA GLY A 234 27.28 33.84 -63.82
C GLY A 234 28.45 32.88 -64.04
N ALA A 235 28.34 31.97 -65.03
CA ALA A 235 29.39 31.02 -65.38
C ALA A 235 30.75 31.74 -65.39
N VAL A 236 31.65 31.35 -64.48
CA VAL A 236 32.94 32.00 -64.28
C VAL A 236 33.63 32.10 -65.63
N ASP A 237 33.90 33.34 -66.08
CA ASP A 237 34.47 33.58 -67.39
C ASP A 237 35.95 33.14 -67.42
N THR A 238 36.17 31.88 -67.80
CA THR A 238 37.49 31.26 -67.88
C THR A 238 38.35 31.83 -69.01
N ARG A 239 37.84 32.75 -69.84
CA ARG A 239 38.60 33.38 -70.95
C ARG A 239 39.85 34.13 -70.49
N TRP A 240 39.91 34.56 -69.23
CA TRP A 240 41.08 35.24 -68.63
C TRP A 240 41.93 34.34 -67.73
N THR A 241 41.60 33.05 -67.69
CA THR A 241 42.40 32.07 -66.94
C THR A 241 43.36 31.38 -67.91
N PHE A 242 44.65 31.35 -67.58
CA PHE A 242 45.73 30.75 -68.39
C PHE A 242 45.69 29.21 -68.43
N PHE A 243 44.50 28.60 -68.40
CA PHE A 243 44.34 27.15 -68.44
C PHE A 243 44.16 26.67 -69.89
N GLN A 244 45.24 26.69 -70.67
CA GLN A 244 45.28 25.87 -71.89
C GLN A 244 45.46 24.39 -71.50
N ALA A 245 45.02 23.48 -72.38
CA ALA A 245 45.19 22.04 -72.13
C ALA A 245 46.69 21.70 -72.13
N PRO A 246 47.25 21.17 -71.03
CA PRO A 246 48.68 20.87 -70.94
C PRO A 246 49.06 19.78 -71.93
N LEU A 247 50.31 19.80 -72.40
CA LEU A 247 50.89 18.71 -73.17
C LEU A 247 51.13 17.51 -72.25
N ALA A 248 50.90 16.31 -72.77
CA ALA A 248 51.22 15.07 -72.08
C ALA A 248 52.58 14.56 -72.58
N ILE A 249 53.59 14.52 -71.72
CA ILE A 249 54.93 14.11 -72.10
C ILE A 249 55.27 12.79 -71.43
N GLU A 250 55.68 11.82 -72.23
CA GLU A 250 56.20 10.53 -71.79
C GLU A 250 57.72 10.51 -72.00
N ASP A 251 58.47 10.32 -70.92
CA ASP A 251 59.92 10.20 -71.01
C ASP A 251 60.37 8.81 -71.51
N ALA A 252 61.66 8.65 -71.79
CA ALA A 252 62.22 7.38 -72.27
C ALA A 252 62.10 6.20 -71.27
N LEU A 253 61.71 6.47 -70.02
CA LEU A 253 61.44 5.45 -69.00
C LEU A 253 59.93 5.18 -68.82
N GLY A 254 59.07 5.82 -69.62
CA GLY A 254 57.62 5.66 -69.60
C GLY A 254 56.88 6.52 -68.57
N PHE A 255 57.55 7.44 -67.87
CA PHE A 255 56.85 8.33 -66.94
C PHE A 255 56.15 9.47 -67.68
N LYS A 256 54.87 9.63 -67.35
CA LYS A 256 53.99 10.65 -67.94
C LYS A 256 53.84 11.84 -67.01
N PHE A 257 54.05 13.04 -67.53
CA PHE A 257 53.87 14.29 -66.78
C PHE A 257 53.26 15.39 -67.65
N PRO A 258 52.50 16.33 -67.05
CA PRO A 258 51.97 17.47 -67.76
C PRO A 258 53.06 18.51 -68.01
N PHE A 259 53.08 19.08 -69.20
CA PHE A 259 53.94 20.20 -69.58
C PHE A 259 53.11 21.37 -70.07
N LEU A 260 53.46 22.58 -69.63
CA LEU A 260 52.69 23.79 -69.93
C LEU A 260 52.80 24.12 -71.41
N SER A 261 51.67 24.34 -72.07
CA SER A 261 51.59 24.65 -73.50
C SER A 261 52.17 26.01 -73.88
N GLU A 262 52.39 26.86 -72.89
CA GLU A 262 53.00 28.19 -73.03
C GLU A 262 54.52 28.11 -73.19
N TYR A 263 55.14 26.99 -72.80
CA TYR A 263 56.58 26.82 -72.87
C TYR A 263 57.01 26.29 -74.24
N ASP A 264 58.15 26.79 -74.72
CA ASP A 264 58.75 26.35 -75.97
C ASP A 264 59.49 25.01 -75.80
N TYR A 265 60.00 24.51 -76.92
CA TYR A 265 60.78 23.28 -76.93
C TYR A 265 62.07 23.40 -76.10
N GLY A 266 62.66 24.59 -75.97
CA GLY A 266 63.86 24.81 -75.17
C GLY A 266 63.62 24.53 -73.68
N TYR A 267 62.51 25.03 -73.13
CA TYR A 267 62.12 24.70 -71.75
C TYR A 267 61.85 23.20 -71.57
N LEU A 268 61.23 22.56 -72.56
CA LEU A 268 61.02 21.12 -72.54
C LEU A 268 62.36 20.38 -72.50
N GLU A 269 63.30 20.76 -73.36
CA GLU A 269 64.62 20.16 -73.45
C GLU A 269 65.38 20.25 -72.12
N VAL A 270 65.35 21.41 -71.46
CA VAL A 270 65.95 21.62 -70.14
C VAL A 270 65.33 20.71 -69.10
N ILE A 271 64.00 20.59 -69.08
CA ILE A 271 63.30 19.70 -68.14
C ILE A 271 63.64 18.23 -68.41
N LEU A 272 63.68 17.79 -69.67
CA LEU A 272 64.07 16.42 -70.02
C LEU A 272 65.51 16.14 -69.59
N LYS A 273 66.46 17.02 -69.90
CA LYS A 273 67.86 16.89 -69.46
C LYS A 273 67.98 16.86 -67.94
N HIS A 274 67.20 17.67 -67.22
CA HIS A 274 67.18 17.67 -65.77
C HIS A 274 66.67 16.35 -65.19
N ARG A 275 65.62 15.77 -65.78
CA ARG A 275 65.04 14.49 -65.32
C ARG A 275 65.98 13.29 -65.52
N PHE A 276 66.91 13.37 -66.47
CA PHE A 276 67.96 12.36 -66.72
C PHE A 276 69.35 12.79 -66.21
N LEU A 277 69.44 13.67 -65.19
CA LEU A 277 70.72 14.03 -64.58
C LEU A 277 71.49 12.82 -64.03
N GLU A 278 70.77 11.87 -63.44
CA GLU A 278 71.31 10.64 -62.87
C GLU A 278 70.42 9.45 -63.25
N GLY A 279 70.96 8.23 -63.23
CA GLY A 279 70.20 7.00 -63.51
C GLY A 279 70.29 6.51 -64.96
N PRO A 280 69.47 5.51 -65.36
CA PRO A 280 69.52 4.88 -66.67
C PRO A 280 69.25 5.87 -67.80
N GLY A 281 70.08 5.86 -68.85
CA GLY A 281 69.95 6.77 -69.97
C GLY A 281 70.56 8.17 -69.77
N SER A 282 71.05 8.49 -68.56
CA SER A 282 71.64 9.80 -68.25
C SER A 282 72.79 10.20 -69.17
N LEU A 283 73.71 9.28 -69.48
CA LEU A 283 74.82 9.52 -70.40
C LEU A 283 74.30 9.82 -71.83
N ALA A 284 73.36 9.02 -72.32
CA ALA A 284 72.81 9.19 -73.67
C ALA A 284 72.04 10.53 -73.81
N VAL A 285 71.27 10.92 -72.79
CA VAL A 285 70.56 12.20 -72.79
C VAL A 285 71.52 13.38 -72.66
N LYS A 286 72.59 13.24 -71.87
CA LYS A 286 73.65 14.25 -71.75
C LYS A 286 74.40 14.48 -73.06
N ASP A 287 74.65 13.40 -73.80
CA ASP A 287 75.35 13.45 -75.09
C ASP A 287 74.43 13.85 -76.26
N GLY A 288 73.13 14.10 -76.00
CA GLY A 288 72.15 14.48 -77.02
C GLY A 288 71.64 13.33 -77.88
N ASN A 289 71.90 12.08 -77.48
CA ASN A 289 71.48 10.88 -78.19
C ASN A 289 70.04 10.49 -77.81
N TYR A 290 69.08 11.38 -78.04
CA TYR A 290 67.66 11.14 -77.84
C TYR A 290 66.82 11.96 -78.82
N GLU A 291 65.60 11.50 -79.06
CA GLU A 291 64.63 12.22 -79.88
C GLU A 291 63.29 12.33 -79.16
N VAL A 292 62.59 13.43 -79.39
CA VAL A 292 61.21 13.64 -78.94
C VAL A 292 60.32 13.65 -80.18
N PHE A 293 59.26 12.85 -80.18
CA PHE A 293 58.33 12.74 -81.30
C PHE A 293 56.88 12.79 -80.82
N ALA A 294 55.94 13.04 -81.73
CA ALA A 294 54.52 13.00 -81.40
C ALA A 294 54.09 11.55 -81.07
N THR A 295 53.51 11.29 -79.90
CA THR A 295 53.13 9.95 -79.46
C THR A 295 52.23 9.21 -80.46
N ARG A 296 51.39 9.96 -81.19
CA ARG A 296 50.48 9.40 -82.21
C ARG A 296 51.14 9.15 -83.57
N ASN A 297 52.31 9.73 -83.83
CA ASN A 297 53.03 9.62 -85.08
C ASN A 297 54.55 9.73 -84.84
N SER A 298 55.21 8.59 -84.69
CA SER A 298 56.65 8.53 -84.40
C SER A 298 57.55 9.01 -85.53
N ALA A 299 57.03 9.17 -86.74
CA ALA A 299 57.77 9.79 -87.85
C ALA A 299 57.85 11.33 -87.71
N GLN A 300 57.06 11.93 -86.82
CA GLN A 300 57.07 13.37 -86.56
C GLN A 300 57.99 13.71 -85.37
N ILE A 301 59.27 13.93 -85.67
CA ILE A 301 60.25 14.41 -84.71
C ILE A 301 59.99 15.88 -84.39
N ILE A 302 60.02 16.23 -83.10
CA ILE A 302 59.84 17.57 -82.59
C ILE A 302 61.22 18.17 -82.32
N SER A 303 61.51 19.26 -83.03
CA SER A 303 62.73 20.06 -82.88
C SER A 303 62.38 21.49 -82.45
N GLU A 304 63.41 22.29 -82.20
CA GLU A 304 63.31 23.69 -81.75
C GLU A 304 62.42 24.57 -82.64
N ASP A 305 62.34 24.27 -83.95
CA ASP A 305 61.54 25.01 -84.94
C ASP A 305 60.04 24.65 -84.93
N VAL A 306 59.63 23.63 -84.17
CA VAL A 306 58.24 23.13 -84.17
C VAL A 306 57.43 23.75 -83.03
N ARG A 307 56.37 24.46 -83.39
CA ARG A 307 55.42 24.99 -82.38
C ARG A 307 54.67 23.85 -81.68
N LEU A 308 54.84 23.77 -80.36
CA LEU A 308 54.08 22.87 -79.48
C LEU A 308 52.60 23.28 -79.45
N ARG A 309 51.69 22.33 -79.73
CA ARG A 309 50.24 22.59 -79.74
C ARG A 309 49.62 22.17 -78.41
N PRO A 310 48.73 22.95 -77.80
CA PRO A 310 48.07 22.57 -76.56
C PRO A 310 47.35 21.22 -76.67
N GLY A 311 47.44 20.41 -75.61
CA GLY A 311 46.82 19.08 -75.53
C GLY A 311 47.46 17.99 -76.38
N THR A 312 48.61 18.22 -77.03
CA THR A 312 49.34 17.16 -77.73
C THR A 312 50.07 16.22 -76.77
N ALA A 313 50.25 14.98 -77.22
CA ALA A 313 51.07 13.99 -76.51
C ALA A 313 52.41 13.82 -77.23
N LEU A 314 53.50 13.92 -76.47
CA LEU A 314 54.88 13.76 -76.95
C LEU A 314 55.55 12.61 -76.21
N THR A 315 56.39 11.87 -76.91
CA THR A 315 57.17 10.76 -76.37
C THR A 315 58.64 10.97 -76.66
N MET A 316 59.48 10.79 -75.65
CA MET A 316 60.94 10.81 -75.76
C MET A 316 61.46 9.37 -75.87
N ALA A 317 62.43 9.15 -76.76
CA ALA A 317 63.18 7.90 -76.84
C ALA A 317 64.69 8.17 -76.91
N ILE A 318 65.47 7.30 -76.28
CA ILE A 318 66.93 7.35 -76.35
C ILE A 318 67.39 6.61 -77.61
N LEU A 319 68.28 7.23 -78.38
CA LEU A 319 68.88 6.64 -79.57
C LEU A 319 69.99 5.68 -79.14
N VAL A 320 69.88 4.41 -79.53
CA VAL A 320 70.93 3.41 -79.30
C VAL A 320 71.77 3.28 -80.56
N ALA A 321 73.03 3.68 -80.49
CA ALA A 321 74.00 3.48 -81.57
C ALA A 321 74.76 2.16 -81.36
N GLY A 322 74.39 1.10 -82.09
CA GLY A 322 75.11 -0.18 -82.10
C GLY A 322 74.38 -1.26 -82.90
N PRO A 323 75.06 -2.31 -83.39
CA PRO A 323 74.39 -3.48 -83.94
C PRO A 323 73.50 -4.10 -82.85
N ILE A 324 72.20 -4.18 -83.13
CA ILE A 324 71.23 -4.79 -82.21
C ILE A 324 71.45 -6.31 -82.28
N PHE A 325 72.06 -6.88 -81.25
CA PHE A 325 72.14 -8.33 -81.09
C PHE A 325 70.90 -8.82 -80.33
N ASP A 326 70.30 -9.91 -80.81
CA ASP A 326 69.05 -10.46 -80.27
C ASP A 326 69.19 -11.02 -78.83
N GLU A 327 70.42 -11.14 -78.33
CA GLU A 327 70.78 -11.79 -77.07
C GLU A 327 71.20 -10.80 -75.97
N GLU A 328 71.49 -9.53 -76.29
CA GLU A 328 71.89 -8.51 -75.30
C GLU A 328 71.00 -7.27 -75.36
N CYS A 329 70.65 -6.73 -74.19
CA CYS A 329 69.77 -5.57 -74.12
C CYS A 329 70.48 -4.35 -74.74
N PRO A 330 69.89 -3.71 -75.78
CA PRO A 330 70.52 -2.58 -76.46
C PRO A 330 70.63 -1.34 -75.56
N MET A 331 69.91 -1.30 -74.42
CA MET A 331 69.98 -0.18 -73.48
C MET A 331 71.30 -0.22 -72.67
N PRO A 332 72.17 0.79 -72.79
CA PRO A 332 73.46 0.81 -72.08
C PRO A 332 73.26 0.73 -70.57
N HIS A 333 74.06 -0.10 -69.89
CA HIS A 333 73.98 -0.38 -68.45
C HIS A 333 72.66 -1.05 -67.98
N CYS A 334 71.87 -1.61 -68.89
CA CYS A 334 70.76 -2.48 -68.54
C CYS A 334 71.30 -3.86 -68.12
N HIS A 335 71.20 -4.20 -66.84
CA HIS A 335 71.62 -5.50 -66.29
C HIS A 335 70.64 -6.66 -66.60
N SER A 336 69.83 -6.53 -67.65
CA SER A 336 68.82 -7.54 -68.00
C SER A 336 69.48 -8.75 -68.65
N SER A 337 69.21 -9.94 -68.09
CA SER A 337 69.77 -11.22 -68.55
C SER A 337 68.77 -12.07 -69.32
N ARG A 338 67.49 -11.67 -69.39
CA ARG A 338 66.44 -12.40 -70.11
C ARG A 338 65.71 -11.52 -71.11
N THR A 339 65.47 -12.07 -72.30
CA THR A 339 64.66 -11.47 -73.36
C THR A 339 63.45 -12.34 -73.71
N SER A 340 62.30 -11.72 -74.00
CA SER A 340 61.13 -12.39 -74.59
C SER A 340 60.57 -11.59 -75.77
N LEU A 341 60.21 -12.28 -76.85
CA LEU A 341 59.56 -11.67 -78.02
C LEU A 341 58.10 -11.32 -77.72
N ILE A 342 57.65 -10.14 -78.18
CA ILE A 342 56.26 -9.69 -78.07
C ILE A 342 55.55 -9.96 -79.42
N PRO A 343 54.27 -10.38 -79.41
CA PRO A 343 53.52 -10.68 -80.65
C PRO A 343 53.45 -9.54 -81.67
N ASP A 344 53.45 -8.28 -81.23
CA ASP A 344 53.33 -7.10 -82.09
C ASP A 344 54.68 -6.51 -82.57
N GLY A 345 55.78 -7.26 -82.34
CA GLY A 345 57.14 -6.82 -82.64
C GLY A 345 57.86 -6.20 -81.43
N GLY A 346 59.18 -6.37 -81.38
CA GLY A 346 60.02 -5.96 -80.25
C GLY A 346 60.31 -7.07 -79.23
N ARG A 347 61.22 -6.78 -78.30
CA ARG A 347 61.66 -7.69 -77.22
C ARG A 347 61.52 -6.98 -75.86
N ILE A 348 61.03 -7.69 -74.86
CA ILE A 348 61.06 -7.24 -73.46
C ILE A 348 62.32 -7.77 -72.81
N TRP A 349 63.07 -6.89 -72.16
CA TRP A 349 64.27 -7.22 -71.40
C TRP A 349 63.95 -7.17 -69.90
N SER A 350 64.37 -8.19 -69.15
CA SER A 350 64.12 -8.30 -67.71
C SER A 350 65.35 -8.77 -66.94
N VAL A 351 65.46 -8.30 -65.68
CA VAL A 351 66.51 -8.68 -64.72
C VAL A 351 65.96 -9.77 -63.81
N GLU A 352 66.68 -10.88 -63.67
CA GLU A 352 66.35 -11.93 -62.69
C GLU A 352 66.63 -11.41 -61.27
N ARG A 353 65.57 -11.03 -60.54
CA ARG A 353 65.71 -10.73 -59.10
C ARG A 353 65.92 -12.04 -58.36
N VAL A 354 67.14 -12.28 -57.88
CA VAL A 354 67.38 -13.28 -56.83
C VAL A 354 66.72 -12.77 -55.55
N LEU A 355 65.51 -13.25 -55.28
CA LEU A 355 64.90 -13.17 -53.95
C LEU A 355 65.73 -14.05 -53.01
N PRO A 356 66.18 -13.57 -51.83
CA PRO A 356 66.51 -14.49 -50.76
C PRO A 356 65.22 -15.26 -50.41
N CYS A 357 65.31 -16.59 -50.32
CA CYS A 357 64.20 -17.56 -50.24
C CYS A 357 62.94 -17.04 -49.52
N SER A 358 61.72 -17.31 -50.01
CA SER A 358 61.25 -18.49 -50.75
C SER A 358 60.19 -18.11 -51.78
#